data_AF-A0AAD6D6S8-F1
#
_entry.id   AF-A0AAD6D6S8-F1
#
_cell.length_a   1.000
_cell.length_b   1.000
_cell.length_c   1.000
_cell.angle_alpha   90.00
_cell.angle_beta   90.00
_cell.angle_gamma   90.00
#
_symmetry.space_group_name_H-M   'P 1'
#
loop_
_entity.id
_entity.type
_entity.pdbx_description
1 polymer ?
#
loop_
_entity_poly.entity_id
_entity_poly.type
_entity_poly.pdbx_seq_one_letter_code
_entity_poly.pdbx_strand_id
1 'polypeptide(L)'
;MSLTSKLVLSLLVSAGSLAADSVGYFDDTSICADSKGLSKCYDKADTSLSSCINNNCAGGGADCYKSCNGDTTCMQSQCPNLGTDCMNACSCVQAVNQIDCIASSCWNQVYSCEYQRTIEDVLNLCALPDMDQFPFWPPPDDAASGCSCNIGKMDKKELLIVDQMTTCTNNMTNLDQMSSVDAVNDYGQACICCAESAILSTIWDTCPNTKPSLLDVDGWYNGFIGQNDWPTCGDYLDAYDCAGDLGFGAKDAGGTTTFYKLGGLPKNGTGTLYNTGSLTTPVSGATFTWTFGTIPHVVTAVSTDHVVAAATATATSTGTQSQTGTSTQTGAASTQTGMAIAKDVPIWTTLASVVLLVSALF
;
A
#
# COMPACT_ATOMS: atom_id res chain seq x y z
N MET A 1 -9.53 69.40 13.88
CA MET A 1 -8.70 69.62 15.09
C MET A 1 -8.56 68.28 15.80
N SER A 2 -7.33 67.94 16.14
CA SER A 2 -6.85 66.64 16.68
C SER A 2 -7.58 66.16 17.94
N LEU A 3 -7.76 64.83 18.09
CA LEU A 3 -7.67 64.14 19.39
C LEU A 3 -7.55 62.60 19.21
N THR A 4 -6.32 62.11 19.35
CA THR A 4 -5.85 60.88 20.05
C THR A 4 -6.75 59.64 20.15
N SER A 5 -6.23 58.47 19.72
CA SER A 5 -6.54 57.19 20.38
C SER A 5 -5.41 56.16 20.27
N LYS A 6 -4.72 56.03 21.42
CA LYS A 6 -4.19 54.82 22.08
C LYS A 6 -3.81 53.62 21.21
N LEU A 7 -2.49 53.43 21.13
CA LEU A 7 -1.82 52.17 20.81
C LEU A 7 -2.20 51.10 21.87
N VAL A 8 -2.81 49.99 21.46
CA VAL A 8 -2.93 48.78 22.29
C VAL A 8 -1.97 47.76 21.70
N LEU A 9 -0.91 47.46 22.46
CA LEU A 9 0.08 46.45 22.15
C LEU A 9 -0.43 45.11 22.71
N SER A 10 -1.07 44.30 21.87
CA SER A 10 -1.46 42.93 22.22
C SER A 10 -0.27 41.98 21.99
N LEU A 11 0.31 41.47 23.09
CA LEU A 11 1.23 40.34 23.05
C LEU A 11 0.48 39.09 22.57
N LEU A 12 0.82 38.60 21.38
CA LEU A 12 0.52 37.24 20.95
C LEU A 12 1.50 36.30 21.66
N VAL A 13 1.00 35.59 22.66
CA VAL A 13 1.65 34.37 23.17
C VAL A 13 1.41 33.30 22.12
N SER A 14 2.41 33.04 21.28
CA SER A 14 2.43 31.87 20.41
C SER A 14 2.61 30.63 21.28
N ALA A 15 1.52 29.92 21.56
CA ALA A 15 1.59 28.52 21.95
C ALA A 15 2.25 27.77 20.81
N GLY A 16 3.48 27.31 21.01
CA GLY A 16 4.15 26.44 20.06
C GLY A 16 3.35 25.15 19.93
N SER A 17 2.66 24.97 18.82
CA SER A 17 2.27 23.65 18.35
C SER A 17 3.57 22.87 18.13
N LEU A 18 3.82 21.88 18.98
CA LEU A 18 4.77 20.81 18.69
C LEU A 18 4.28 20.18 17.38
N ALA A 19 4.92 20.51 16.26
CA ALA A 19 4.70 19.80 15.03
C ALA A 19 5.10 18.35 15.31
N ALA A 20 4.17 17.41 15.09
CA ALA A 20 4.55 16.02 15.01
C ALA A 20 5.47 15.89 13.78
N ASP A 21 6.71 15.44 13.99
CA ASP A 21 7.64 15.20 12.89
C ASP A 21 7.16 13.94 12.15
N SER A 22 6.54 14.11 10.99
CA SER A 22 6.13 13.03 10.11
C SER A 22 7.35 12.37 9.46
N VAL A 23 7.42 11.03 9.44
CA VAL A 23 8.49 10.27 8.80
C VAL A 23 7.90 9.12 7.97
N GLY A 24 8.03 9.21 6.65
CA GLY A 24 7.33 8.29 5.74
C GLY A 24 5.82 8.34 5.97
N TYR A 25 5.20 7.18 6.19
CA TYR A 25 3.77 7.09 6.54
C TYR A 25 3.46 7.39 8.02
N PHE A 26 4.47 7.53 8.89
CA PHE A 26 4.26 7.79 10.32
C PHE A 26 4.04 9.29 10.57
N ASP A 27 2.79 9.69 10.77
CA ASP A 27 2.44 11.07 11.15
C ASP A 27 2.80 11.40 12.61
N ASP A 28 2.97 10.38 13.47
CA ASP A 28 3.46 10.52 14.85
C ASP A 28 4.51 9.45 15.14
N THR A 29 5.79 9.82 15.04
CA THR A 29 6.89 8.88 15.33
C THR A 29 7.08 8.60 16.82
N SER A 30 6.41 9.34 17.73
CA SER A 30 6.55 9.13 19.18
C SER A 30 5.98 7.78 19.64
N ILE A 31 5.16 7.14 18.80
CA ILE A 31 4.65 5.78 19.01
C ILE A 31 5.70 4.69 18.79
N CYS A 32 6.84 5.02 18.17
CA CYS A 32 7.92 4.07 17.87
C CYS A 32 8.87 3.88 19.05
N ALA A 33 9.44 2.68 19.17
CA ALA A 33 10.40 2.31 20.22
C ALA A 33 11.64 3.23 20.26
N ASP A 34 12.08 3.73 19.11
CA ASP A 34 13.12 4.74 18.95
C ASP A 34 12.76 5.73 17.82
N SER A 35 11.89 6.69 18.14
CA SER A 35 11.48 7.79 17.24
C SER A 35 12.66 8.48 16.56
N LYS A 36 13.73 8.82 17.30
CA LYS A 36 14.90 9.50 16.76
C LYS A 36 15.72 8.60 15.85
N GLY A 37 15.85 7.32 16.21
CA GLY A 37 16.47 6.29 15.38
C GLY A 37 15.74 6.15 14.05
N LEU A 38 14.40 6.13 14.08
CA LEU A 38 13.56 6.05 12.89
C LEU A 38 13.81 7.24 11.97
N SER A 39 13.66 8.48 12.46
CA SER A 39 13.88 9.70 11.63
C SER A 39 15.27 9.70 11.00
N LYS A 40 16.31 9.43 11.79
CA LYS A 40 17.69 9.39 11.30
C LYS A 40 17.93 8.28 10.28
N CYS A 41 17.22 7.16 10.41
CA CYS A 41 17.31 6.06 9.47
C CYS A 41 16.63 6.41 8.14
N TYR A 42 15.45 7.05 8.18
CA TYR A 42 14.77 7.55 6.99
C TYR A 42 15.58 8.63 6.26
N ASP A 43 16.19 9.58 6.98
CA ASP A 43 17.08 10.58 6.37
C ASP A 43 18.22 9.92 5.55
N LYS A 44 18.74 8.78 6.04
CA LYS A 44 19.74 7.99 5.31
C LYS A 44 19.15 7.28 4.11
N ALA A 45 17.93 6.73 4.21
CA ALA A 45 17.24 6.12 3.08
C ALA A 45 17.01 7.16 1.96
N ASP A 46 16.59 8.38 2.32
CA ASP A 46 16.38 9.48 1.38
C ASP A 46 17.69 9.99 0.75
N THR A 47 18.76 10.04 1.56
CA THR A 47 20.11 10.33 1.05
C THR A 47 20.59 9.26 0.06
N SER A 48 20.27 7.99 0.33
CA SER A 48 20.59 6.85 -0.54
C SER A 48 19.78 6.90 -1.84
N LEU A 49 18.49 7.24 -1.78
CA LEU A 49 17.64 7.47 -2.96
C LEU A 49 18.26 8.55 -3.84
N SER A 50 18.56 9.71 -3.25
CA SER A 50 19.20 10.84 -3.93
C SER A 50 20.50 10.41 -4.61
N SER A 51 21.34 9.66 -3.90
CA SER A 51 22.62 9.18 -4.40
C SER A 51 22.45 8.15 -5.52
N CYS A 52 21.49 7.23 -5.40
CA CYS A 52 21.16 6.24 -6.42
C CYS A 52 20.76 6.92 -7.72
N ILE A 53 19.84 7.88 -7.64
CA ILE A 53 19.34 8.62 -8.78
C ILE A 53 20.48 9.38 -9.47
N ASN A 54 21.29 10.12 -8.70
CA ASN A 54 22.35 10.96 -9.24
C ASN A 54 23.45 10.18 -9.95
N ASN A 55 23.75 8.97 -9.46
CA ASN A 55 24.85 8.17 -9.96
C ASN A 55 24.45 7.21 -11.08
N ASN A 56 23.18 6.78 -11.12
CA ASN A 56 22.75 5.69 -12.01
C ASN A 56 21.71 6.11 -13.05
N CYS A 57 20.91 7.16 -12.81
CA CYS A 57 19.89 7.58 -13.76
C CYS A 57 20.45 8.54 -14.81
N ALA A 58 20.05 8.32 -16.07
CA ALA A 58 20.47 9.16 -17.18
C ALA A 58 20.08 10.64 -16.91
N GLY A 59 20.99 11.57 -17.15
CA GLY A 59 20.74 12.99 -16.93
C GLY A 59 21.07 13.54 -15.54
N GLY A 60 21.63 12.74 -14.62
CA GLY A 60 22.32 13.23 -13.40
C GLY A 60 21.48 14.21 -12.57
N GLY A 61 20.39 13.73 -11.99
CA GLY A 61 19.30 14.53 -11.45
C GLY A 61 19.51 15.24 -10.11
N ALA A 62 20.72 15.57 -9.67
CA ALA A 62 20.92 16.09 -8.30
C ALA A 62 20.17 17.40 -8.05
N ASP A 63 20.15 18.27 -9.05
CA ASP A 63 19.45 19.55 -9.00
C ASP A 63 17.93 19.35 -9.19
N CYS A 64 17.53 18.42 -10.05
CA CYS A 64 16.13 18.04 -10.25
C CYS A 64 15.51 17.45 -8.96
N TYR A 65 16.14 16.42 -8.40
CA TYR A 65 15.69 15.73 -7.18
C TYR A 65 15.55 16.72 -6.03
N LYS A 66 16.54 17.61 -5.84
CA LYS A 66 16.46 18.67 -4.83
C LYS A 66 15.35 19.68 -5.12
N SER A 67 15.17 20.08 -6.38
CA SER A 67 14.11 21.01 -6.76
C SER A 67 12.71 20.44 -6.53
N CYS A 68 12.57 19.13 -6.64
CA CYS A 68 11.34 18.39 -6.40
C CYS A 68 11.23 17.83 -4.98
N ASN A 69 12.27 17.97 -4.14
CA ASN A 69 12.32 17.38 -2.80
C ASN A 69 11.97 15.88 -2.79
N GLY A 70 12.39 15.13 -3.82
CA GLY A 70 12.06 13.71 -3.99
C GLY A 70 10.62 13.42 -4.42
N ASP A 71 9.78 14.42 -4.67
CA ASP A 71 8.42 14.24 -5.21
C ASP A 71 8.48 13.68 -6.63
N THR A 72 7.97 12.46 -6.80
CA THR A 72 8.01 11.72 -8.06
C THR A 72 7.18 12.38 -9.16
N THR A 73 6.04 12.98 -8.81
CA THR A 73 5.18 13.73 -9.75
C THR A 73 5.92 14.93 -10.35
N CYS A 74 6.60 15.69 -9.49
CA CYS A 74 7.46 16.79 -9.87
C CYS A 74 8.63 16.28 -10.70
N MET A 75 9.29 15.20 -10.28
CA MET A 75 10.42 14.65 -11.01
C MET A 75 10.03 14.14 -12.40
N GLN A 76 8.88 13.50 -12.55
CA GLN A 76 8.41 12.97 -13.83
C GLN A 76 7.97 14.09 -14.78
N SER A 77 7.37 15.16 -14.25
CA SER A 77 6.95 16.32 -15.04
C SER A 77 8.11 17.25 -15.41
N GLN A 78 9.05 17.48 -14.49
CA GLN A 78 10.14 18.45 -14.68
C GLN A 78 11.44 17.80 -15.16
N CYS A 79 11.55 16.48 -15.09
CA CYS A 79 12.78 15.77 -15.39
C CYS A 79 12.54 14.53 -16.28
N PRO A 80 11.97 14.74 -17.48
CA PRO A 80 11.55 13.65 -18.38
C PRO A 80 12.71 12.75 -18.86
N ASN A 81 13.96 13.20 -18.70
CA ASN A 81 15.15 12.46 -19.13
C ASN A 81 15.68 11.48 -18.07
N LEU A 82 15.13 11.47 -16.83
CA LEU A 82 15.64 10.61 -15.76
C LEU A 82 15.32 9.11 -15.95
N GLY A 83 14.33 8.78 -16.79
CA GLY A 83 13.86 7.42 -17.00
C GLY A 83 13.09 6.86 -15.79
N THR A 84 11.78 6.65 -15.96
CA THR A 84 10.88 6.15 -14.90
C THR A 84 11.39 4.86 -14.26
N ASP A 85 11.89 3.92 -15.07
CA ASP A 85 12.41 2.63 -14.58
C ASP A 85 13.58 2.81 -13.61
N CYS A 86 14.48 3.77 -13.87
CA CYS A 86 15.61 4.03 -12.98
C CYS A 86 15.15 4.64 -11.65
N MET A 87 14.21 5.58 -11.72
CA MET A 87 13.62 6.17 -10.51
C MET A 87 12.90 5.12 -9.66
N ASN A 88 12.14 4.22 -10.30
CA ASN A 88 11.44 3.15 -9.61
C ASN A 88 12.43 2.18 -8.96
N ALA A 89 13.51 1.80 -9.65
CA ALA A 89 14.56 0.95 -9.08
C ALA A 89 15.24 1.61 -7.86
N CYS A 90 15.55 2.91 -7.92
CA CYS A 90 16.13 3.62 -6.78
C CYS A 90 15.13 3.78 -5.61
N SER A 91 13.86 4.01 -5.91
CA SER A 91 12.80 4.14 -4.90
C SER A 91 12.46 2.79 -4.26
N CYS A 92 12.54 1.70 -5.01
CA CYS A 92 12.50 0.33 -4.50
C CYS A 92 13.58 0.10 -3.43
N VAL A 93 14.82 0.50 -3.70
CA VAL A 93 15.93 0.41 -2.72
C VAL A 93 15.65 1.27 -1.48
N GLN A 94 15.08 2.47 -1.66
CA GLN A 94 14.67 3.32 -0.53
C GLN A 94 13.62 2.63 0.34
N ALA A 95 12.54 2.11 -0.26
CA ALA A 95 11.47 1.43 0.45
C ALA A 95 11.97 0.19 1.21
N VAL A 96 12.88 -0.60 0.60
CA VAL A 96 13.58 -1.70 1.29
C VAL A 96 14.39 -1.21 2.50
N ASN A 97 15.10 -0.09 2.38
CA ASN A 97 15.81 0.50 3.53
C ASN A 97 14.83 1.00 4.60
N GLN A 98 13.67 1.51 4.22
CA GLN A 98 12.64 1.94 5.17
C GLN A 98 12.06 0.75 5.95
N ILE A 99 11.94 -0.44 5.32
CA ILE A 99 11.61 -1.68 6.04
C ILE A 99 12.65 -1.95 7.15
N ASP A 100 13.94 -1.85 6.85
CA ASP A 100 15.00 -2.01 7.86
C ASP A 100 14.90 -0.96 8.98
N CYS A 101 14.57 0.29 8.63
CA CYS A 101 14.38 1.37 9.58
C CYS A 101 13.21 1.09 10.53
N ILE A 102 12.06 0.66 10.01
CA ILE A 102 10.90 0.32 10.82
C ILE A 102 11.20 -0.91 11.67
N ALA A 103 11.75 -1.98 11.09
CA ALA A 103 12.04 -3.21 11.80
C ALA A 103 13.13 -3.06 12.90
N SER A 104 14.01 -2.07 12.79
CA SER A 104 14.99 -1.75 13.82
C SER A 104 14.46 -0.77 14.88
N SER A 105 13.92 0.38 14.46
CA SER A 105 13.67 1.52 15.35
C SER A 105 12.19 1.73 15.69
N CYS A 106 11.29 1.13 14.91
CA CYS A 106 9.86 1.13 15.17
C CYS A 106 9.30 -0.31 15.16
N TRP A 107 10.10 -1.24 15.69
CA TRP A 107 9.79 -2.68 15.71
C TRP A 107 8.45 -2.98 16.38
N ASN A 108 7.99 -2.09 17.26
CA ASN A 108 6.74 -2.22 17.97
C ASN A 108 5.50 -1.94 17.10
N GLN A 109 5.69 -1.41 15.89
CA GLN A 109 4.67 -1.05 14.90
C GLN A 109 4.83 -1.81 13.57
N VAL A 110 5.55 -2.94 13.54
CA VAL A 110 5.78 -3.73 12.30
C VAL A 110 4.53 -4.42 11.73
N TYR A 111 3.36 -4.23 12.32
CA TYR A 111 2.08 -4.66 11.73
C TYR A 111 1.15 -3.49 11.42
N SER A 112 1.61 -2.26 11.66
CA SER A 112 0.82 -1.04 11.53
C SER A 112 0.36 -0.79 10.09
N CYS A 113 -0.62 0.10 9.92
CA CYS A 113 -1.03 0.56 8.61
C CYS A 113 0.17 1.17 7.85
N GLU A 114 0.99 1.95 8.56
CA GLU A 114 2.17 2.62 8.04
C GLU A 114 3.22 1.63 7.54
N TYR A 115 3.48 0.56 8.29
CA TYR A 115 4.37 -0.50 7.83
C TYR A 115 3.83 -1.22 6.59
N GLN A 116 2.55 -1.57 6.58
CA GLN A 116 1.92 -2.22 5.44
C GLN A 116 1.99 -1.35 4.18
N ARG A 117 1.79 -0.03 4.30
CA ARG A 117 1.99 0.95 3.21
C ARG A 117 3.43 1.01 2.72
N THR A 118 4.42 0.91 3.60
CA THR A 118 5.83 0.81 3.16
C THR A 118 6.09 -0.48 2.37
N ILE A 119 5.41 -1.60 2.68
CA ILE A 119 5.51 -2.82 1.85
C ILE A 119 4.83 -2.63 0.49
N GLU A 120 3.67 -1.97 0.43
CA GLU A 120 3.02 -1.63 -0.85
C GLU A 120 3.96 -0.83 -1.76
N ASP A 121 4.75 0.12 -1.23
CA ASP A 121 5.75 0.85 -2.03
C ASP A 121 6.75 -0.12 -2.67
N VAL A 122 7.21 -1.13 -1.94
CA VAL A 122 8.10 -2.17 -2.50
C VAL A 122 7.37 -2.99 -3.57
N LEU A 123 6.13 -3.40 -3.33
CA LEU A 123 5.32 -4.14 -4.30
C LEU A 123 5.10 -3.34 -5.59
N ASN A 124 4.91 -2.02 -5.49
CA ASN A 124 4.64 -1.15 -6.63
C ASN A 124 5.90 -0.72 -7.38
N LEU A 125 7.04 -0.59 -6.70
CA LEU A 125 8.26 -0.01 -7.28
C LEU A 125 9.28 -1.07 -7.71
N CYS A 126 9.28 -2.23 -7.08
CA CYS A 126 10.26 -3.28 -7.34
C CYS A 126 9.77 -4.23 -8.43
N ALA A 127 10.70 -4.66 -9.30
CA ALA A 127 10.39 -5.68 -10.30
C ALA A 127 10.22 -7.06 -9.61
N LEU A 128 8.98 -7.57 -9.60
CA LEU A 128 8.60 -8.92 -9.18
C LEU A 128 9.23 -9.36 -7.83
N PRO A 129 8.95 -8.65 -6.73
CA PRO A 129 9.47 -9.07 -5.44
C PRO A 129 8.85 -10.40 -5.00
N ASP A 130 9.66 -11.25 -4.37
CA ASP A 130 9.17 -12.44 -3.69
C ASP A 130 8.52 -12.03 -2.36
N MET A 131 7.19 -12.07 -2.36
CA MET A 131 6.33 -11.67 -1.25
C MET A 131 6.63 -12.40 0.07
N ASP A 132 7.10 -13.65 0.01
CA ASP A 132 7.33 -14.45 1.21
C ASP A 132 8.64 -14.05 1.93
N GLN A 133 9.41 -13.12 1.34
CA GLN A 133 10.65 -12.61 1.91
C GLN A 133 10.46 -11.40 2.82
N PHE A 134 9.31 -10.71 2.71
CA PHE A 134 9.05 -9.52 3.51
C PHE A 134 8.84 -9.88 4.98
N PRO A 135 9.63 -9.31 5.91
CA PRO A 135 9.48 -9.62 7.31
C PRO A 135 8.11 -9.10 7.78
N PHE A 136 7.44 -9.85 8.67
CA PHE A 136 6.19 -9.40 9.30
C PHE A 136 5.02 -9.14 8.32
N TRP A 137 5.10 -9.59 7.07
CA TRP A 137 4.07 -9.36 6.05
C TRP A 137 3.61 -10.69 5.39
N PRO A 138 2.30 -10.87 5.12
CA PRO A 138 1.22 -10.05 5.67
C PRO A 138 1.15 -10.22 7.20
N PRO A 139 0.67 -9.21 7.93
CA PRO A 139 0.45 -9.34 9.36
C PRO A 139 -0.51 -10.49 9.69
N PRO A 140 -0.32 -11.21 10.82
CA PRO A 140 -1.32 -12.14 11.33
C PRO A 140 -2.68 -11.45 11.55
N ASP A 141 -3.76 -12.22 11.48
CA ASP A 141 -5.07 -11.74 11.89
C ASP A 141 -5.03 -11.30 13.37
N ASP A 142 -5.64 -10.16 13.69
CA ASP A 142 -5.70 -9.57 15.03
C ASP A 142 -4.34 -9.25 15.68
N ALA A 143 -3.31 -8.99 14.88
CA ALA A 143 -2.00 -8.59 15.40
C ALA A 143 -2.10 -7.38 16.36
N ALA A 144 -1.33 -7.41 17.46
CA ALA A 144 -1.40 -6.40 18.53
C ALA A 144 -0.97 -4.99 18.13
N SER A 145 -0.31 -4.82 16.98
CA SER A 145 -0.03 -3.54 16.32
C SER A 145 -0.58 -3.52 14.89
N GLY A 146 -1.61 -4.31 14.62
CA GLY A 146 -2.21 -4.47 13.29
C GLY A 146 -2.92 -3.20 12.82
N CYS A 147 -3.04 -3.07 11.51
CA CYS A 147 -3.95 -2.10 10.91
C CYS A 147 -5.41 -2.57 11.03
N SER A 148 -6.34 -1.64 11.22
CA SER A 148 -7.80 -1.91 11.29
C SER A 148 -8.35 -2.62 10.05
N CYS A 149 -7.63 -2.53 8.94
CA CYS A 149 -7.78 -3.32 7.74
C CYS A 149 -6.42 -3.97 7.44
N ASN A 150 -6.39 -5.29 7.25
CA ASN A 150 -5.16 -5.99 6.90
C ASN A 150 -4.87 -5.80 5.40
N ILE A 151 -4.29 -4.65 5.07
CA ILE A 151 -3.84 -4.24 3.74
C ILE A 151 -2.92 -5.31 3.14
N GLY A 152 -1.93 -5.79 3.88
CA GLY A 152 -1.02 -6.81 3.37
C GLY A 152 -1.71 -8.11 2.95
N LYS A 153 -2.78 -8.51 3.66
CA LYS A 153 -3.60 -9.67 3.26
C LYS A 153 -4.41 -9.38 2.00
N MET A 154 -4.88 -8.15 1.83
CA MET A 154 -5.58 -7.71 0.61
C MET A 154 -4.63 -7.73 -0.59
N ASP A 155 -3.46 -7.10 -0.48
CA ASP A 155 -2.45 -7.05 -1.55
C ASP A 155 -1.92 -8.45 -1.89
N LYS A 156 -1.71 -9.31 -0.89
CA LYS A 156 -1.32 -10.71 -1.14
C LYS A 156 -2.38 -11.43 -1.96
N LYS A 157 -3.66 -11.26 -1.64
CA LYS A 157 -4.75 -11.86 -2.43
C LYS A 157 -4.76 -11.31 -3.85
N GLU A 158 -4.63 -9.99 -4.01
CA GLU A 158 -4.52 -9.35 -5.31
C GLU A 158 -3.41 -10.00 -6.14
N LEU A 159 -2.19 -10.09 -5.61
CA LEU A 159 -1.04 -10.67 -6.31
C LEU A 159 -1.23 -12.15 -6.68
N LEU A 160 -1.87 -12.95 -5.82
CA LEU A 160 -2.23 -14.33 -6.16
C LEU A 160 -3.28 -14.40 -7.28
N ILE A 161 -4.22 -13.46 -7.32
CA ILE A 161 -5.22 -13.36 -8.40
C ILE A 161 -4.55 -12.94 -9.71
N VAL A 162 -3.57 -12.03 -9.67
CA VAL A 162 -2.74 -11.68 -10.84
C VAL A 162 -2.06 -12.90 -11.43
N ASP A 163 -1.40 -13.70 -10.57
CA ASP A 163 -0.68 -14.89 -10.98
C ASP A 163 -1.64 -15.94 -11.54
N GLN A 164 -2.80 -16.10 -10.90
CA GLN A 164 -3.86 -16.96 -11.43
C GLN A 164 -4.42 -16.46 -12.76
N MET A 165 -4.54 -15.15 -12.99
CA MET A 165 -4.93 -14.61 -14.28
C MET A 165 -3.92 -14.99 -15.36
N THR A 166 -2.63 -14.91 -15.05
CA THR A 166 -1.55 -15.35 -15.94
C THR A 166 -1.63 -16.86 -16.19
N THR A 167 -1.92 -17.65 -15.17
CA THR A 167 -2.10 -19.10 -15.31
C THR A 167 -3.35 -19.44 -16.12
N CYS A 168 -4.48 -18.76 -15.88
CA CYS A 168 -5.74 -18.92 -16.58
C CYS A 168 -5.56 -18.64 -18.07
N THR A 169 -4.92 -17.51 -18.39
CA THR A 169 -4.61 -17.11 -19.77
C THR A 169 -3.57 -18.03 -20.40
N ASN A 170 -2.55 -18.49 -19.70
CA ASN A 170 -1.57 -19.44 -20.26
C ASN A 170 -2.09 -20.89 -20.40
N ASN A 171 -3.12 -21.27 -19.64
CA ASN A 171 -3.86 -22.52 -19.85
C ASN A 171 -4.62 -22.55 -21.18
N MET A 172 -4.56 -21.47 -21.98
CA MET A 172 -4.79 -21.49 -23.42
C MET A 172 -3.87 -22.47 -24.18
N THR A 173 -2.92 -23.17 -23.56
CA THR A 173 -2.21 -24.29 -24.19
C THR A 173 -3.12 -25.47 -24.61
N ASN A 174 -4.41 -25.48 -24.22
CA ASN A 174 -5.46 -26.29 -24.86
C ASN A 174 -6.02 -25.69 -26.18
N LEU A 175 -5.34 -24.71 -26.78
CA LEU A 175 -5.64 -24.10 -28.09
C LEU A 175 -5.93 -25.15 -29.18
N ASP A 176 -5.24 -26.28 -29.12
CA ASP A 176 -5.43 -27.44 -30.01
C ASP A 176 -6.85 -28.03 -29.95
N GLN A 177 -7.59 -27.73 -28.87
CA GLN A 177 -8.97 -28.17 -28.62
C GLN A 177 -10.00 -27.05 -28.86
N MET A 178 -9.57 -25.79 -28.98
CA MET A 178 -10.45 -24.64 -29.22
C MET A 178 -10.64 -24.44 -30.73
N SER A 179 -11.89 -24.49 -31.18
CA SER A 179 -12.24 -24.61 -32.60
C SER A 179 -12.09 -23.32 -33.43
N SER A 180 -11.83 -22.16 -32.80
CA SER A 180 -11.73 -20.88 -33.50
C SER A 180 -10.99 -19.81 -32.66
N VAL A 181 -10.52 -18.77 -33.34
CA VAL A 181 -9.94 -17.56 -32.72
C VAL A 181 -10.94 -16.89 -31.77
N ASP A 182 -12.23 -16.89 -32.12
CA ASP A 182 -13.28 -16.32 -31.28
C ASP A 182 -13.38 -17.03 -29.92
N ALA A 183 -13.25 -18.37 -29.90
CA ALA A 183 -13.29 -19.14 -28.65
C ALA A 183 -12.09 -18.85 -27.74
N VAL A 184 -10.93 -18.54 -28.34
CA VAL A 184 -9.72 -18.15 -27.60
C VAL A 184 -9.90 -16.77 -26.97
N ASN A 185 -10.41 -15.81 -27.74
CA ASN A 185 -10.69 -14.46 -27.25
C ASN A 185 -11.75 -14.47 -26.14
N ASP A 186 -12.81 -15.26 -26.32
CA ASP A 186 -13.89 -15.43 -25.34
C ASP A 186 -13.36 -15.98 -24.01
N TYR A 187 -12.55 -17.04 -24.07
CA TYR A 187 -11.92 -17.61 -22.88
C TYR A 187 -10.92 -16.65 -22.21
N GLY A 188 -10.09 -15.96 -23.00
CA GLY A 188 -9.16 -14.95 -22.48
C GLY A 188 -9.88 -13.81 -21.76
N GLN A 189 -10.98 -13.32 -22.33
CA GLN A 189 -11.82 -12.31 -21.71
C GLN A 189 -12.49 -12.82 -20.43
N ALA A 190 -12.92 -14.08 -20.39
CA ALA A 190 -13.43 -14.70 -19.17
C ALA A 190 -12.39 -14.70 -18.04
N CYS A 191 -11.14 -15.08 -18.33
CA CYS A 191 -10.05 -15.02 -17.36
C CYS A 191 -9.84 -13.60 -16.79
N ILE A 192 -9.85 -12.59 -17.66
CA ILE A 192 -9.68 -11.18 -17.26
C ILE A 192 -10.86 -10.74 -16.37
N CYS A 193 -12.09 -10.97 -16.81
CA CYS A 193 -13.28 -10.58 -16.08
C CYS A 193 -13.41 -11.26 -14.71
N CYS A 194 -13.06 -12.54 -14.62
CA CYS A 194 -13.01 -13.27 -13.36
C CYS A 194 -11.92 -12.72 -12.42
N ALA A 195 -10.74 -12.36 -12.96
CA ALA A 195 -9.67 -11.73 -12.18
C ALA A 195 -10.08 -10.35 -11.65
N GLU A 196 -10.66 -9.49 -12.49
CA GLU A 196 -11.15 -8.16 -12.09
C GLU A 196 -12.21 -8.25 -10.98
N SER A 197 -13.15 -9.18 -11.14
CA SER A 197 -14.18 -9.43 -10.15
C SER A 197 -13.60 -9.98 -8.84
N ALA A 198 -12.58 -10.84 -8.92
CA ALA A 198 -11.87 -11.36 -7.77
C ALA A 198 -11.09 -10.27 -7.01
N ILE A 199 -10.35 -9.42 -7.72
CA ILE A 199 -9.61 -8.28 -7.13
C ILE A 199 -10.58 -7.36 -6.39
N LEU A 200 -11.69 -6.98 -7.04
CA LEU A 200 -12.73 -6.18 -6.40
C LEU A 200 -13.21 -6.85 -5.11
N SER A 201 -13.47 -8.15 -5.15
CA SER A 201 -13.95 -8.90 -3.99
C SER A 201 -12.98 -8.91 -2.82
N THR A 202 -11.66 -8.80 -3.05
CA THR A 202 -10.66 -8.74 -1.97
C THR A 202 -10.92 -7.60 -0.99
N ILE A 203 -11.45 -6.46 -1.46
CA ILE A 203 -11.73 -5.26 -0.66
C ILE A 203 -12.80 -5.58 0.37
N TRP A 204 -13.93 -6.16 -0.06
CA TRP A 204 -15.04 -6.46 0.84
C TRP A 204 -14.80 -7.71 1.69
N ASP A 205 -14.00 -8.65 1.19
CA ASP A 205 -13.63 -9.85 1.95
C ASP A 205 -12.65 -9.54 3.07
N THR A 206 -11.78 -8.55 2.89
CA THR A 206 -10.69 -8.24 3.82
C THR A 206 -10.98 -6.99 4.66
N CYS A 207 -11.55 -5.96 4.03
CA CYS A 207 -11.71 -4.63 4.61
C CYS A 207 -13.10 -4.01 4.35
N PRO A 208 -14.20 -4.71 4.64
CA PRO A 208 -15.56 -4.29 4.26
C PRO A 208 -16.00 -2.94 4.86
N ASN A 209 -15.43 -2.57 6.01
CA ASN A 209 -15.81 -1.36 6.74
C ASN A 209 -14.93 -0.15 6.40
N THR A 210 -13.84 -0.34 5.67
CA THR A 210 -12.88 0.71 5.35
C THR A 210 -13.31 1.48 4.12
N LYS A 211 -13.06 2.80 4.12
CA LYS A 211 -13.28 3.64 2.95
C LYS A 211 -12.35 3.21 1.80
N PRO A 212 -12.85 2.84 0.61
CA PRO A 212 -12.01 2.36 -0.50
C PRO A 212 -10.92 3.32 -0.96
N SER A 213 -11.13 4.64 -0.86
CA SER A 213 -10.11 5.64 -1.19
C SER A 213 -8.87 5.58 -0.27
N LEU A 214 -8.95 4.84 0.84
CA LEU A 214 -7.84 4.59 1.75
C LEU A 214 -7.22 3.20 1.54
N LEU A 215 -7.51 2.53 0.41
CA LEU A 215 -7.01 1.19 0.06
C LEU A 215 -6.48 1.17 -1.39
N ASP A 216 -6.14 2.34 -1.94
CA ASP A 216 -5.67 2.52 -3.31
C ASP A 216 -6.56 1.89 -4.41
N VAL A 217 -7.85 1.73 -4.13
CA VAL A 217 -8.83 1.16 -5.08
C VAL A 217 -8.93 2.00 -6.36
N ASP A 218 -8.68 3.30 -6.25
CA ASP A 218 -8.60 4.18 -7.43
C ASP A 218 -7.40 3.80 -8.31
N GLY A 219 -6.26 3.40 -7.73
CA GLY A 219 -5.11 2.87 -8.45
C GLY A 219 -5.47 1.64 -9.27
N TRP A 220 -6.11 0.65 -8.63
CA TRP A 220 -6.58 -0.58 -9.29
C TRP A 220 -7.59 -0.29 -10.40
N TYR A 221 -8.54 0.61 -10.14
CA TYR A 221 -9.54 0.97 -11.14
C TYR A 221 -8.90 1.62 -12.36
N ASN A 222 -7.94 2.53 -12.18
CA ASN A 222 -7.34 3.22 -13.31
C ASN A 222 -6.29 2.39 -14.04
N GLY A 223 -5.58 1.52 -13.32
CA GLY A 223 -4.48 0.70 -13.84
C GLY A 223 -4.91 -0.62 -14.46
N PHE A 224 -6.06 -1.18 -14.05
CA PHE A 224 -6.51 -2.50 -14.49
C PHE A 224 -8.00 -2.50 -14.86
N ILE A 225 -8.91 -2.34 -13.88
CA ILE A 225 -10.35 -2.61 -14.07
C ILE A 225 -11.00 -1.68 -15.11
N GLY A 226 -10.66 -0.40 -15.08
CA GLY A 226 -11.20 0.61 -15.99
C GLY A 226 -10.66 0.50 -17.43
N GLN A 227 -9.60 -0.28 -17.66
CA GLN A 227 -8.99 -0.45 -18.98
C GLN A 227 -9.64 -1.60 -19.78
N ASN A 228 -10.21 -2.62 -19.14
CA ASN A 228 -10.70 -3.82 -19.84
C ASN A 228 -12.23 -3.89 -20.05
N ASP A 229 -12.88 -2.74 -20.19
CA ASP A 229 -14.34 -2.65 -20.42
C ASP A 229 -15.17 -3.47 -19.42
N TRP A 230 -14.88 -3.28 -18.12
CA TRP A 230 -15.58 -3.90 -16.99
C TRP A 230 -17.11 -4.04 -17.14
N PRO A 231 -17.87 -3.08 -17.72
CA PRO A 231 -19.29 -3.26 -18.00
C PRO A 231 -19.66 -4.52 -18.79
N THR A 232 -18.77 -5.02 -19.65
CA THR A 232 -18.99 -6.24 -20.45
C THR A 232 -18.74 -7.53 -19.67
N CYS A 233 -18.04 -7.47 -18.54
CA CYS A 233 -17.71 -8.65 -17.75
C CYS A 233 -18.91 -9.35 -17.12
N GLY A 234 -20.08 -8.70 -17.05
CA GLY A 234 -21.30 -9.31 -16.51
C GLY A 234 -21.67 -10.63 -17.18
N ASP A 235 -21.55 -10.70 -18.51
CA ASP A 235 -21.92 -11.89 -19.29
C ASP A 235 -20.91 -13.03 -19.08
N TYR A 236 -19.61 -12.70 -19.01
CA TYR A 236 -18.55 -13.68 -18.73
C TYR A 236 -18.67 -14.28 -17.33
N LEU A 237 -18.98 -13.45 -16.34
CA LEU A 237 -19.21 -13.89 -14.96
C LEU A 237 -20.46 -14.78 -14.81
N ASP A 238 -21.41 -14.73 -15.75
CA ASP A 238 -22.55 -15.67 -15.82
C ASP A 238 -22.20 -16.97 -16.55
N ALA A 239 -21.37 -16.88 -17.59
CA ALA A 239 -21.07 -17.99 -18.48
C ALA A 239 -19.98 -18.93 -17.94
N TYR A 240 -19.06 -18.42 -17.11
CA TYR A 240 -17.89 -19.16 -16.62
C TYR A 240 -17.92 -19.35 -15.11
N ASP A 241 -17.55 -20.55 -14.65
CA ASP A 241 -17.23 -20.78 -13.24
C ASP A 241 -15.84 -20.23 -12.93
N CYS A 242 -15.80 -18.96 -12.51
CA CYS A 242 -14.56 -18.31 -12.11
C CYS A 242 -13.85 -19.04 -10.97
N ALA A 243 -14.61 -19.61 -10.02
CA ALA A 243 -14.05 -20.18 -8.81
C ALA A 243 -13.44 -21.56 -9.06
N GLY A 244 -14.21 -22.44 -9.69
CA GLY A 244 -13.83 -23.82 -9.99
C GLY A 244 -13.06 -23.93 -11.29
N ASP A 245 -13.73 -23.75 -12.42
CA ASP A 245 -13.17 -24.01 -13.76
C ASP A 245 -11.97 -23.10 -14.08
N LEU A 246 -12.05 -21.81 -13.75
CA LEU A 246 -10.95 -20.86 -13.97
C LEU A 246 -9.99 -20.72 -12.77
N GLY A 247 -10.29 -21.41 -11.67
CA GLY A 247 -9.37 -21.61 -10.54
C GLY A 247 -9.22 -20.46 -9.56
N PHE A 248 -9.92 -19.33 -9.71
CA PHE A 248 -9.81 -18.17 -8.81
C PHE A 248 -10.34 -18.43 -7.38
N GLY A 249 -11.01 -19.55 -7.16
CA GLY A 249 -11.44 -20.00 -5.83
C GLY A 249 -10.39 -20.78 -5.05
N ALA A 250 -9.28 -21.17 -5.69
CA ALA A 250 -8.20 -21.89 -5.02
C ALA A 250 -7.47 -20.97 -4.03
N LYS A 251 -7.00 -21.52 -2.89
CA LYS A 251 -6.38 -20.73 -1.81
C LYS A 251 -5.09 -20.05 -2.25
N ASP A 252 -4.33 -20.72 -3.11
CA ASP A 252 -3.13 -20.25 -3.80
C ASP A 252 -3.43 -19.30 -4.98
N ALA A 253 -4.71 -19.08 -5.30
CA ALA A 253 -5.18 -18.13 -6.33
C ALA A 253 -6.03 -16.98 -5.74
N GLY A 254 -5.81 -16.65 -4.46
CA GLY A 254 -6.53 -15.59 -3.73
C GLY A 254 -7.78 -16.06 -2.97
N GLY A 255 -8.27 -17.28 -3.22
CA GLY A 255 -9.34 -17.92 -2.47
C GLY A 255 -10.69 -17.19 -2.60
N THR A 256 -10.97 -16.65 -3.78
CA THR A 256 -12.16 -15.82 -4.03
C THR A 256 -13.41 -16.68 -4.07
N THR A 257 -14.41 -16.33 -3.26
CA THR A 257 -15.68 -17.09 -3.19
C THR A 257 -16.88 -16.32 -3.74
N THR A 258 -16.75 -15.01 -3.88
CA THR A 258 -17.78 -14.14 -4.42
C THR A 258 -17.19 -13.37 -5.58
N PHE A 259 -17.93 -13.27 -6.68
CA PHE A 259 -17.53 -12.56 -7.89
C PHE A 259 -18.60 -11.51 -8.19
N TYR A 260 -18.29 -10.26 -7.85
CA TYR A 260 -19.22 -9.14 -8.05
C TYR A 260 -19.24 -8.67 -9.50
N LYS A 261 -20.44 -8.36 -9.99
CA LYS A 261 -20.67 -7.67 -11.26
C LYS A 261 -20.80 -6.17 -11.05
N LEU A 262 -20.79 -5.42 -12.16
CA LEU A 262 -21.17 -4.01 -12.14
C LEU A 262 -22.56 -3.82 -11.48
N GLY A 263 -22.64 -2.89 -10.53
CA GLY A 263 -23.86 -2.62 -9.76
C GLY A 263 -24.18 -3.66 -8.66
N GLY A 264 -23.46 -4.78 -8.60
CA GLY A 264 -23.57 -5.81 -7.56
C GLY A 264 -22.60 -5.65 -6.40
N LEU A 265 -21.73 -4.64 -6.43
CA LEU A 265 -20.74 -4.39 -5.39
C LEU A 265 -21.43 -4.04 -4.06
N PRO A 266 -20.96 -4.58 -2.92
CA PRO A 266 -21.49 -4.19 -1.62
C PRO A 266 -21.26 -2.70 -1.35
N LYS A 267 -22.06 -2.15 -0.43
CA LYS A 267 -21.91 -0.74 -0.06
C LYS A 267 -20.51 -0.50 0.51
N ASN A 268 -19.85 0.55 0.03
CA ASN A 268 -18.54 0.96 0.52
C ASN A 268 -18.57 1.25 2.03
N GLY A 269 -17.51 0.81 2.70
CA GLY A 269 -17.21 1.22 4.07
C GLY A 269 -16.96 2.73 4.19
N THR A 270 -17.08 3.23 5.42
CA THR A 270 -16.85 4.66 5.74
C THR A 270 -15.77 4.85 6.79
N GLY A 271 -15.19 3.77 7.32
CA GLY A 271 -14.16 3.81 8.35
C GLY A 271 -12.82 4.31 7.81
N THR A 272 -12.07 4.99 8.69
CA THR A 272 -10.66 5.32 8.46
C THR A 272 -9.76 4.16 8.87
N LEU A 273 -8.51 4.20 8.42
CA LEU A 273 -7.46 3.31 8.92
C LEU A 273 -6.98 3.77 10.30
N TYR A 274 -6.66 2.82 11.16
CA TYR A 274 -6.04 3.07 12.47
C TYR A 274 -5.30 1.81 12.95
N ASN A 275 -4.32 1.98 13.83
CA ASN A 275 -3.58 0.86 14.44
C ASN A 275 -4.29 0.32 15.68
N THR A 276 -4.32 -1.00 15.86
CA THR A 276 -5.05 -1.69 16.95
C THR A 276 -4.25 -1.80 18.25
N GLY A 277 -3.01 -1.30 18.28
CA GLY A 277 -2.18 -1.25 19.48
C GLY A 277 -0.69 -1.10 19.18
N SER A 278 0.15 -1.70 20.03
CA SER A 278 1.61 -1.72 19.90
C SER A 278 2.13 -3.05 20.44
N LEU A 279 3.19 -3.59 19.82
CA LEU A 279 3.91 -4.71 20.40
C LEU A 279 4.73 -4.25 21.61
N THR A 280 4.96 -5.17 22.55
CA THR A 280 5.74 -4.92 23.77
C THR A 280 7.13 -5.55 23.71
N THR A 281 7.37 -6.44 22.75
CA THR A 281 8.67 -7.08 22.51
C THR A 281 8.86 -7.32 21.01
N PRO A 282 10.09 -7.25 20.46
CA PRO A 282 10.35 -7.56 19.06
C PRO A 282 9.92 -8.99 18.70
N VAL A 283 9.15 -9.16 17.63
CA VAL A 283 8.57 -10.46 17.23
C VAL A 283 9.65 -11.50 16.94
N SER A 284 10.73 -11.10 16.27
CA SER A 284 11.83 -11.99 15.87
C SER A 284 13.02 -11.98 16.85
N GLY A 285 12.83 -11.44 18.06
CA GLY A 285 13.91 -11.23 19.02
C GLY A 285 14.78 -10.00 18.72
N ALA A 286 15.88 -9.84 19.47
CA ALA A 286 16.71 -8.63 19.43
C ALA A 286 17.43 -8.42 18.09
N THR A 287 17.78 -9.50 17.38
CA THR A 287 18.39 -9.45 16.06
C THR A 287 17.78 -10.53 15.19
N PHE A 288 17.45 -10.18 13.96
CA PHE A 288 17.00 -11.13 12.96
C PHE A 288 17.59 -10.79 11.60
N THR A 289 17.50 -11.74 10.67
CA THR A 289 17.91 -11.54 9.29
C THR A 289 16.71 -11.80 8.38
N TRP A 290 16.49 -10.91 7.43
CA TRP A 290 15.59 -11.15 6.30
C TRP A 290 16.38 -10.98 5.00
N THR A 291 15.79 -11.38 3.88
CA THR A 291 16.46 -11.32 2.58
C THR A 291 15.59 -10.52 1.64
N PHE A 292 16.18 -9.69 0.77
CA PHE A 292 15.49 -9.15 -0.38
C PHE A 292 16.20 -9.62 -1.65
N GLY A 293 15.55 -10.49 -2.41
CA GLY A 293 16.17 -11.23 -3.51
C GLY A 293 17.29 -12.15 -3.02
N THR A 294 18.54 -11.71 -3.20
CA THR A 294 19.73 -12.44 -2.72
C THR A 294 20.54 -11.67 -1.68
N ILE A 295 20.07 -10.49 -1.27
CA ILE A 295 20.77 -9.59 -0.37
C ILE A 295 20.26 -9.84 1.05
N PRO A 296 21.11 -10.30 2.00
CA PRO A 296 20.72 -10.45 3.39
C PRO A 296 20.74 -9.10 4.13
N HIS A 297 19.70 -8.84 4.91
CA HIS A 297 19.51 -7.67 5.76
C HIS A 297 19.51 -8.12 7.22
N VAL A 298 20.57 -7.78 7.96
CA VAL A 298 20.67 -8.05 9.40
C VAL A 298 20.13 -6.86 10.16
N VAL A 299 19.01 -7.05 10.84
CA VAL A 299 18.31 -6.01 11.59
C VAL A 299 18.45 -6.27 13.09
N THR A 300 18.81 -5.23 13.84
CA THR A 300 18.83 -5.27 15.31
C THR A 300 17.81 -4.27 15.85
N ALA A 301 16.87 -4.78 16.65
CA ALA A 301 15.84 -3.98 17.30
C ALA A 301 16.49 -3.06 18.34
N VAL A 302 16.23 -1.76 18.23
CA VAL A 302 16.70 -0.75 19.18
C VAL A 302 15.71 -0.65 20.34
N SER A 303 16.25 -0.55 21.56
CA SER A 303 15.48 -0.31 22.80
C SER A 303 14.33 -1.30 23.03
N THR A 304 14.62 -2.38 23.76
CA THR A 304 13.57 -3.30 24.25
C THR A 304 12.92 -2.84 25.56
N ASP A 305 13.44 -1.75 26.14
CA ASP A 305 13.06 -1.25 27.47
C ASP A 305 11.99 -0.13 27.42
N HIS A 306 11.75 0.46 26.24
CA HIS A 306 10.74 1.50 26.04
C HIS A 306 9.55 0.98 25.22
N VAL A 307 8.63 0.32 25.91
CA VAL A 307 7.30 0.04 25.35
C VAL A 307 6.45 1.29 25.57
N VAL A 308 6.13 2.01 24.50
CA VAL A 308 5.13 3.07 24.56
C VAL A 308 3.78 2.40 24.75
N ALA A 309 3.12 2.68 25.87
CA ALA A 309 1.76 2.18 26.09
C ALA A 309 0.84 2.79 25.04
N ALA A 310 0.24 1.94 24.20
CA ALA A 310 -0.83 2.38 23.32
C ALA A 310 -1.93 3.03 24.16
N ALA A 311 -2.42 4.20 23.75
CA ALA A 311 -3.56 4.84 24.36
C ALA A 311 -4.77 3.90 24.22
N THR A 312 -5.01 3.08 25.25
CA THR A 312 -6.14 2.18 25.30
C THR A 312 -7.37 3.05 25.49
N ALA A 313 -8.27 3.06 24.50
CA ALA A 313 -9.61 3.62 24.67
C ALA A 313 -10.44 2.71 25.59
N THR A 314 -10.05 2.61 26.87
CA THR A 314 -10.77 1.85 27.88
C THR A 314 -11.48 2.84 28.80
N ALA A 315 -12.65 3.31 28.36
CA ALA A 315 -13.60 3.94 29.26
C ALA A 315 -14.12 2.84 30.21
N THR A 316 -13.59 2.83 31.43
CA THR A 316 -14.07 1.99 32.51
C THR A 316 -15.46 2.50 32.90
N SER A 317 -16.51 1.76 32.51
CA SER A 317 -17.88 2.09 32.89
C SER A 317 -18.22 1.41 34.22
N THR A 318 -18.28 2.19 35.29
CA THR A 318 -19.11 1.87 36.46
C THR A 318 -20.20 2.93 36.56
N GLY A 319 -21.46 2.48 36.49
CA GLY A 319 -22.60 3.22 37.06
C GLY A 319 -23.39 4.14 36.11
N THR A 320 -24.36 3.54 35.43
CA THR A 320 -25.78 3.97 35.33
C THR A 320 -26.16 5.37 34.79
N GLN A 321 -26.95 5.29 33.70
CA GLN A 321 -28.05 6.17 33.24
C GLN A 321 -27.78 7.44 32.40
N SER A 322 -28.19 7.31 31.13
CA SER A 322 -28.98 8.24 30.30
C SER A 322 -28.56 9.72 30.19
N GLN A 323 -27.96 10.09 29.06
CA GLN A 323 -28.61 10.79 27.94
C GLN A 323 -27.57 11.31 26.93
N THR A 324 -27.88 11.12 25.65
CA THR A 324 -27.50 11.93 24.47
C THR A 324 -26.35 12.93 24.63
N GLY A 325 -25.21 12.60 24.03
CA GLY A 325 -24.13 13.53 23.76
C GLY A 325 -23.38 13.09 22.51
N THR A 326 -23.70 13.73 21.38
CA THR A 326 -22.93 13.67 20.15
C THR A 326 -21.51 14.15 20.44
N SER A 327 -20.52 13.25 20.45
CA SER A 327 -19.12 13.63 20.52
C SER A 327 -18.40 13.14 19.28
N THR A 328 -18.20 14.06 18.35
CA THR A 328 -17.27 13.97 17.23
C THR A 328 -15.89 13.65 17.77
N GLN A 329 -15.39 12.43 17.53
CA GLN A 329 -14.00 12.07 17.85
C GLN A 329 -13.14 12.36 16.63
N THR A 330 -12.26 13.35 16.80
CA THR A 330 -11.17 13.67 15.88
C THR A 330 -10.07 12.63 16.09
N GLY A 331 -10.21 11.46 15.47
CA GLY A 331 -9.06 10.60 15.23
C GLY A 331 -8.17 11.28 14.18
N ALA A 332 -6.87 11.39 14.45
CA ALA A 332 -5.91 11.75 13.42
C ALA A 332 -6.05 10.69 12.31
N ALA A 333 -6.63 11.09 11.19
CA ALA A 333 -6.53 10.30 9.97
C ALA A 333 -5.04 10.23 9.66
N SER A 334 -4.52 9.05 9.30
CA SER A 334 -3.24 8.97 8.61
C SER A 334 -3.39 9.83 7.36
N THR A 335 -2.85 11.03 7.42
CA THR A 335 -2.78 11.91 6.27
C THR A 335 -1.76 11.31 5.34
N GLN A 336 -2.04 11.43 4.05
CA GLN A 336 -1.20 10.93 2.98
C GLN A 336 0.07 11.81 2.93
N THR A 337 1.00 11.58 3.86
CA THR A 337 2.29 12.28 3.96
C THR A 337 3.49 11.37 3.75
N GLY A 338 3.24 10.08 3.48
CA GLY A 338 4.18 9.24 2.72
C GLY A 338 3.98 9.49 1.23
N MET A 339 5.08 9.47 0.45
CA MET A 339 5.13 9.80 -0.98
C MET A 339 3.86 9.35 -1.72
N ALA A 340 2.95 10.30 -1.98
CA ALA A 340 1.85 10.07 -2.90
C ALA A 340 2.46 10.06 -4.30
N ILE A 341 2.85 8.87 -4.77
CA ILE A 341 3.40 8.68 -6.10
C ILE A 341 2.26 8.83 -7.11
N ALA A 342 2.30 9.88 -7.93
CA ALA A 342 1.41 10.00 -9.07
C ALA A 342 1.78 8.94 -10.12
N LYS A 343 0.92 7.93 -10.20
CA LYS A 343 0.52 7.09 -11.34
C LYS A 343 1.53 6.71 -12.43
N ASP A 344 1.45 5.41 -12.73
CA ASP A 344 1.94 4.65 -13.88
C ASP A 344 3.37 4.13 -13.69
N VAL A 345 3.57 2.85 -13.37
CA VAL A 345 3.21 1.64 -14.13
C VAL A 345 3.05 0.52 -13.08
N PRO A 346 1.83 0.19 -12.61
CA PRO A 346 1.65 -0.93 -11.68
C PRO A 346 2.14 -2.23 -12.32
N ILE A 347 2.48 -3.26 -11.54
CA ILE A 347 2.85 -4.61 -12.04
C ILE A 347 1.89 -5.06 -13.18
N TRP A 348 0.61 -4.70 -13.07
CA TRP A 348 -0.45 -4.87 -14.08
C TRP A 348 -0.17 -4.32 -15.49
N THR A 349 0.67 -3.30 -15.68
CA THR A 349 0.99 -2.74 -17.02
C THR A 349 2.05 -3.56 -17.76
N THR A 350 2.91 -4.29 -17.05
CA THR A 350 3.71 -5.36 -17.68
C THR A 350 2.83 -6.53 -18.14
N LEU A 351 1.69 -6.76 -17.48
CA LEU A 351 0.67 -7.72 -17.94
C LEU A 351 -0.24 -7.15 -19.02
N ALA A 352 -0.48 -5.83 -19.04
CA ALA A 352 -1.04 -5.16 -20.21
C ALA A 352 -0.13 -5.33 -21.44
N SER A 353 1.17 -5.59 -21.24
CA SER A 353 2.09 -5.95 -22.32
C SER A 353 1.86 -7.38 -22.82
N VAL A 354 1.37 -8.29 -21.98
CA VAL A 354 0.88 -9.62 -22.39
C VAL A 354 -0.43 -9.47 -23.17
N VAL A 355 -1.35 -8.60 -22.73
CA VAL A 355 -2.59 -8.24 -23.45
C VAL A 355 -2.28 -7.57 -24.81
N LEU A 356 -1.29 -6.66 -24.85
CA LEU A 356 -0.81 -6.02 -26.08
C LEU A 356 -0.05 -6.99 -26.98
N LEU A 357 0.67 -7.97 -26.45
CA LEU A 357 1.30 -9.04 -27.25
C LEU A 357 0.25 -9.93 -27.91
N VAL A 358 -0.83 -10.28 -27.20
CA VAL A 358 -1.98 -10.99 -27.79
C VAL A 358 -2.67 -10.14 -28.87
N SER A 359 -2.75 -8.83 -28.66
CA SER A 359 -3.33 -7.88 -29.63
C SER A 359 -2.41 -7.54 -30.81
N ALA A 360 -1.08 -7.69 -30.67
CA ALA A 360 -0.08 -7.30 -31.67
C ALA A 360 0.53 -8.50 -32.43
N LEU A 361 0.24 -9.73 -32.00
CA LEU A 361 0.56 -10.95 -32.74
C LEU A 361 -0.49 -11.30 -33.82
N PHE A 362 -1.53 -10.47 -33.99
CA PHE A 362 -2.57 -10.64 -35.02
C PHE A 362 -2.93 -9.33 -35.74
#